data_AF-A0A2J6QQF0-F1
#
_entry.id   AF-A0A2J6QQF0-F1
#
_cell.length_a   1.000
_cell.length_b   1.000
_cell.length_c   1.000
_cell.angle_alpha   90.00
_cell.angle_beta   90.00
_cell.angle_gamma   90.00
#
_symmetry.space_group_name_H-M   'P 1'
#
loop_
_entity.id
_entity.type
_entity.pdbx_description
1 polymer ?
#
loop_
_entity_poly.entity_id
_entity_poly.type
_entity_poly.pdbx_seq_one_letter_code
_entity_poly.pdbx_strand_id
1 'polypeptide(L)'
;MHFFKIFLAAIVAALTLPAMLMANPAPSGNVFDARDLSDIELRSLHELFDRQAINTTGLIGLLTSLTQSLAGIEQLLSPTGISNINEVVTDLAVLLKAPTTDQTKSLLGTVSNLLGSSEISQLISGLPAILSSVSGLLTPALVTNVTDILSGAHDLLTPTFVSETKGLIADVAPLVNAISQVISALLSAIFRPVLPYI
;
A
#
# COMPACT_ATOMS: atom_id res chain seq x y z
N MET A 1 13.30 -30.05 -54.18
CA MET A 1 14.08 -31.26 -54.54
C MET A 1 14.89 -31.10 -55.85
N HIS A 2 15.57 -29.97 -56.08
CA HIS A 2 16.38 -29.74 -57.30
C HIS A 2 17.90 -29.63 -57.06
N PHE A 3 18.36 -29.52 -55.80
CA PHE A 3 19.78 -29.38 -55.47
C PHE A 3 20.54 -30.72 -55.45
N PHE A 4 19.86 -31.83 -55.10
CA PHE A 4 20.49 -33.16 -54.99
C PHE A 4 20.80 -33.82 -56.35
N LYS A 5 20.11 -33.42 -57.42
CA LYS A 5 20.31 -33.97 -58.78
C LYS A 5 21.57 -33.42 -59.47
N ILE A 6 22.04 -32.24 -59.09
CA ILE A 6 23.21 -31.60 -59.70
C ILE A 6 24.51 -32.17 -59.11
N PHE A 7 24.51 -32.48 -57.81
CA PHE A 7 25.70 -33.01 -57.13
C PHE A 7 26.06 -34.43 -57.58
N LEU A 8 25.07 -35.26 -57.93
CA LEU A 8 25.31 -36.64 -58.40
C LEU A 8 25.81 -36.70 -59.85
N ALA A 9 25.47 -35.72 -60.69
CA ALA A 9 25.92 -35.66 -62.09
C ALA A 9 27.41 -35.29 -62.24
N ALA A 10 27.95 -34.48 -61.33
CA ALA A 10 29.36 -34.07 -61.36
C ALA A 10 30.32 -35.20 -60.98
N ILE A 11 29.89 -36.13 -60.12
CA ILE A 11 30.72 -37.23 -59.64
C ILE A 11 30.87 -38.35 -60.70
N VAL A 12 29.86 -38.54 -61.56
CA VAL A 12 29.87 -39.62 -62.58
C VAL A 12 30.71 -39.25 -63.82
N ALA A 13 30.90 -37.96 -64.12
CA ALA A 13 31.65 -37.52 -65.32
C ALA A 13 33.17 -37.61 -65.18
N ALA A 14 33.71 -37.66 -63.95
CA ALA A 14 35.15 -37.68 -63.71
C ALA A 14 35.79 -39.08 -63.78
N LEU A 15 34.98 -40.13 -64.00
CA LEU A 15 35.43 -41.53 -63.88
C LEU A 15 35.13 -42.37 -65.13
N THR A 16 35.44 -41.88 -66.34
CA THR A 16 35.41 -42.70 -67.57
C THR A 16 36.54 -42.38 -68.56
N LEU A 17 37.67 -43.09 -68.41
CA LEU A 17 38.42 -43.81 -69.47
C LEU A 17 39.16 -43.04 -70.62
N PRO A 18 40.04 -43.67 -71.44
CA PRO A 18 41.44 -44.09 -71.20
C PRO A 18 42.48 -43.47 -72.18
N ALA A 19 43.71 -43.98 -72.10
CA ALA A 19 44.99 -43.60 -72.71
C ALA A 19 45.19 -43.77 -74.25
N MET A 20 46.37 -43.26 -74.71
CA MET A 20 47.17 -43.53 -75.95
C MET A 20 46.91 -42.60 -77.16
N LEU A 21 47.88 -42.10 -77.99
CA LEU A 21 49.32 -42.38 -78.20
C LEU A 21 50.00 -41.30 -79.13
N MET A 22 51.33 -41.14 -79.00
CA MET A 22 52.39 -40.68 -79.96
C MET A 22 52.46 -39.24 -80.52
N ALA A 23 53.57 -38.50 -80.26
CA ALA A 23 54.73 -38.32 -81.17
C ALA A 23 55.65 -37.08 -80.84
N ASN A 24 56.92 -37.33 -80.45
CA ASN A 24 58.18 -36.64 -80.85
C ASN A 24 58.48 -35.15 -80.45
N PRO A 25 59.76 -34.69 -80.37
CA PRO A 25 60.87 -35.00 -79.45
C PRO A 25 61.31 -33.79 -78.56
N ALA A 26 62.22 -34.04 -77.61
CA ALA A 26 62.80 -33.09 -76.63
C ALA A 26 63.62 -31.93 -77.25
N PRO A 27 63.92 -30.84 -76.48
CA PRO A 27 65.11 -30.87 -75.64
C PRO A 27 65.00 -30.18 -74.25
N SER A 28 65.47 -30.92 -73.25
CA SER A 28 66.34 -30.48 -72.14
C SER A 28 66.02 -29.16 -71.42
N GLY A 29 65.31 -29.29 -70.31
CA GLY A 29 65.29 -28.28 -69.24
C GLY A 29 64.75 -28.91 -67.97
N ASN A 30 65.66 -29.21 -67.03
CA ASN A 30 65.45 -29.53 -65.61
C ASN A 30 64.07 -30.12 -65.27
N VAL A 31 63.98 -31.46 -65.23
CA VAL A 31 62.81 -32.14 -64.68
C VAL A 31 62.83 -31.92 -63.17
N PHE A 32 62.03 -30.95 -62.70
CA PHE A 32 61.50 -31.02 -61.35
C PHE A 32 60.76 -32.35 -61.25
N ASP A 33 61.25 -33.25 -60.39
CA ASP A 33 60.62 -34.53 -60.13
C ASP A 33 59.22 -34.25 -59.54
N ALA A 34 58.17 -34.44 -60.34
CA ALA A 34 56.79 -34.20 -59.92
C ALA A 34 56.32 -35.15 -58.80
N ARG A 35 57.18 -36.07 -58.36
CA ARG A 35 56.99 -36.90 -57.16
C ARG A 35 57.08 -36.12 -55.85
N ASP A 36 57.65 -34.91 -55.86
CA ASP A 36 57.83 -34.08 -54.66
C ASP A 36 56.65 -33.12 -54.40
N LEU A 37 55.71 -33.01 -55.34
CA LEU A 37 54.58 -32.07 -55.24
C LEU A 37 53.37 -32.66 -54.48
N SER A 38 53.23 -33.99 -54.42
CA SER A 38 52.10 -34.64 -53.72
C SER A 38 52.23 -34.62 -52.20
N ASP A 39 53.45 -34.59 -51.68
CA ASP A 39 53.69 -34.65 -50.24
C ASP A 39 53.63 -33.26 -49.60
N ILE A 40 53.89 -32.19 -50.37
CA ILE A 40 53.89 -30.81 -49.88
C ILE A 40 52.45 -30.28 -49.74
N GLU A 41 51.52 -30.59 -50.65
CA GLU A 41 50.16 -30.04 -50.58
C GLU A 41 49.32 -30.59 -49.41
N LEU A 42 49.42 -31.89 -49.11
CA LEU A 42 48.69 -32.48 -47.98
C LEU A 42 49.37 -32.22 -46.64
N ARG A 43 50.72 -32.21 -46.58
CA ARG A 43 51.46 -31.88 -45.34
C ARG A 43 51.35 -30.41 -44.98
N SER A 44 51.43 -29.50 -45.95
CA SER A 44 51.26 -28.06 -45.68
C SER A 44 49.82 -27.68 -45.32
N LEU A 45 48.82 -28.38 -45.85
CA LEU A 45 47.43 -28.26 -45.39
C LEU A 45 47.28 -28.81 -43.97
N HIS A 46 47.84 -29.99 -43.68
CA HIS A 46 47.85 -30.54 -42.31
C HIS A 46 48.54 -29.58 -41.33
N GLU A 47 49.71 -29.05 -41.69
CA GLU A 47 50.42 -28.07 -40.87
C GLU A 47 49.68 -26.74 -40.76
N LEU A 48 48.90 -26.31 -41.77
CA LEU A 48 48.02 -25.14 -41.66
C LEU A 48 46.88 -25.37 -40.67
N PHE A 49 46.28 -26.57 -40.68
CA PHE A 49 45.26 -26.96 -39.71
C PHE A 49 45.84 -27.11 -38.30
N ASP A 50 47.07 -27.58 -38.15
CA ASP A 50 47.74 -27.68 -36.84
C ASP A 50 48.23 -26.30 -36.32
N ARG A 51 48.62 -25.38 -37.22
CA ARG A 51 49.11 -24.03 -36.87
C ARG A 51 47.98 -23.03 -36.64
N GLN A 52 46.84 -23.20 -37.31
CA GLN A 52 45.61 -22.55 -36.90
C GLN A 52 44.92 -23.48 -35.91
N ALA A 53 45.32 -23.40 -34.64
CA ALA A 53 44.53 -23.91 -33.53
C ALA A 53 43.18 -23.18 -33.51
N ILE A 54 42.27 -23.58 -34.41
CA ILE A 54 40.88 -23.22 -34.35
C ILE A 54 40.48 -23.67 -32.95
N ASN A 55 40.09 -22.72 -32.11
CA ASN A 55 39.57 -23.03 -30.79
C ASN A 55 38.19 -23.67 -30.98
N THR A 56 38.20 -24.91 -31.44
CA THR A 56 37.04 -25.75 -31.73
C THR A 56 36.26 -25.98 -30.45
N THR A 57 36.94 -26.06 -29.31
CA THR A 57 36.32 -26.12 -27.98
C THR A 57 35.45 -24.90 -27.69
N GLY A 58 35.92 -23.68 -27.99
CA GLY A 58 35.14 -22.45 -27.82
C GLY A 58 33.95 -22.36 -28.77
N LEU A 59 34.15 -22.74 -30.05
CA LEU A 59 33.06 -22.77 -31.04
C LEU A 59 32.00 -23.82 -30.69
N ILE A 60 32.42 -25.02 -30.25
CA ILE A 60 31.53 -26.07 -29.75
C ILE A 60 30.77 -25.58 -28.51
N GLY A 61 31.43 -24.84 -27.61
CA GLY A 61 30.78 -24.23 -26.45
C GLY A 61 29.69 -23.21 -26.82
N LEU A 62 29.94 -22.37 -27.83
CA LEU A 62 28.95 -21.40 -28.34
C LEU A 62 27.79 -22.11 -29.05
N LEU A 63 28.07 -23.11 -29.87
CA LEU A 63 27.04 -23.93 -30.52
C LEU A 63 26.18 -24.69 -29.51
N THR A 64 26.80 -25.21 -28.45
CA THR A 64 26.09 -25.87 -27.34
C THR A 64 25.19 -24.88 -26.60
N SER A 65 25.70 -23.69 -26.27
CA SER A 65 24.92 -22.63 -25.61
C SER A 65 23.76 -22.14 -26.47
N LEU A 66 23.97 -21.97 -27.77
CA LEU A 66 22.93 -21.58 -28.72
C LEU A 66 21.85 -22.66 -28.83
N THR A 67 22.24 -23.93 -28.87
CA THR A 67 21.33 -25.07 -28.89
C THR A 67 20.47 -25.12 -27.61
N GLN A 68 21.08 -24.87 -26.45
CA GLN A 68 20.36 -24.86 -25.17
C GLN A 68 19.38 -23.68 -25.05
N SER A 69 19.76 -22.50 -25.53
CA SER A 69 18.86 -21.34 -25.62
C SER A 69 17.70 -21.60 -26.58
N LEU A 70 17.98 -22.18 -27.74
CA LEU A 70 16.96 -22.55 -28.73
C LEU A 70 15.98 -23.59 -28.17
N ALA A 71 16.47 -24.59 -27.43
CA ALA A 71 15.61 -25.57 -26.76
C ALA A 71 14.69 -24.93 -25.70
N GLY A 72 15.18 -23.92 -24.96
CA GLY A 72 14.34 -23.15 -24.02
C GLY A 72 13.25 -22.35 -24.74
N ILE A 73 13.58 -21.71 -25.86
CA ILE A 73 12.62 -20.99 -26.69
C ILE A 73 11.61 -21.97 -27.33
N GLU A 74 12.06 -23.15 -27.76
CA GLU A 74 11.19 -24.21 -28.28
C GLU A 74 10.17 -24.67 -27.23
N GLN A 75 10.57 -24.79 -25.95
CA GLN A 75 9.65 -25.10 -24.86
C GLN A 75 8.63 -23.96 -24.62
N LEU A 76 9.05 -22.70 -24.69
CA LEU A 76 8.14 -21.54 -24.55
C LEU A 76 7.17 -21.40 -25.74
N LEU A 77 7.63 -21.72 -26.95
CA LEU A 77 6.83 -21.68 -28.18
C LEU A 77 6.06 -22.99 -28.43
N SER A 78 6.28 -24.02 -27.62
CA SER A 78 5.49 -25.25 -27.67
C SER A 78 4.02 -24.95 -27.37
N PRO A 79 3.07 -25.79 -27.83
CA PRO A 79 1.65 -25.61 -27.54
C PRO A 79 1.36 -25.44 -26.04
N THR A 80 2.07 -26.19 -25.20
CA THR A 80 1.96 -26.09 -23.74
C THR A 80 2.53 -24.78 -23.19
N GLY A 81 3.69 -24.34 -23.68
CA GLY A 81 4.31 -23.07 -23.27
C GLY A 81 3.43 -21.86 -23.59
N ILE A 82 2.88 -21.81 -24.79
CA ILE A 82 1.94 -20.75 -25.22
C ILE A 82 0.63 -20.83 -24.42
N SER A 83 0.13 -22.03 -24.12
CA SER A 83 -1.07 -22.21 -23.28
C SER A 83 -0.87 -21.63 -21.88
N ASN A 84 0.25 -21.94 -21.23
CA ASN A 84 0.54 -21.45 -19.88
C ASN A 84 0.72 -19.92 -19.86
N ILE A 85 1.40 -19.35 -20.86
CA ILE A 85 1.53 -17.89 -21.00
C ILE A 85 0.15 -17.25 -21.19
N ASN A 86 -0.70 -17.84 -22.03
CA ASN A 86 -2.05 -17.34 -22.26
C ASN A 86 -2.92 -17.40 -21.00
N GLU A 87 -2.80 -18.46 -20.20
CA GLU A 87 -3.49 -18.60 -18.91
C GLU A 87 -3.04 -17.53 -17.92
N VAL A 88 -1.73 -17.34 -17.72
CA VAL A 88 -1.19 -16.27 -16.84
C VAL A 88 -1.62 -14.88 -17.31
N VAL A 89 -1.54 -14.61 -18.61
CA VAL A 89 -1.97 -13.32 -19.17
C VAL A 89 -3.47 -13.12 -19.01
N THR A 90 -4.27 -14.19 -19.17
CA THR A 90 -5.72 -14.16 -18.97
C THR A 90 -6.07 -13.93 -17.50
N ASP A 91 -5.42 -14.61 -16.57
CA ASP A 91 -5.63 -14.45 -15.13
C ASP A 91 -5.23 -13.06 -14.65
N LEU A 92 -4.09 -12.53 -15.13
CA LEU A 92 -3.68 -11.15 -14.86
C LEU A 92 -4.67 -10.16 -15.45
N ALA A 93 -5.15 -10.39 -16.68
CA ALA A 93 -6.17 -9.57 -17.30
C ALA A 93 -7.49 -9.62 -16.52
N VAL A 94 -7.87 -10.78 -15.98
CA VAL A 94 -9.02 -10.91 -15.07
C VAL A 94 -8.76 -10.16 -13.78
N LEU A 95 -7.59 -10.24 -13.15
CA LEU A 95 -7.28 -9.46 -11.93
C LEU A 95 -7.29 -7.94 -12.18
N LEU A 96 -6.81 -7.50 -13.33
CA LEU A 96 -6.81 -6.08 -13.74
C LEU A 96 -8.21 -5.59 -14.15
N LYS A 97 -9.01 -6.46 -14.78
CA LYS A 97 -10.39 -6.17 -15.21
C LYS A 97 -11.43 -6.43 -14.12
N ALA A 98 -11.08 -7.18 -13.08
CA ALA A 98 -12.00 -7.65 -12.07
C ALA A 98 -12.66 -6.44 -11.38
N PRO A 99 -13.92 -6.60 -10.96
CA PRO A 99 -14.63 -5.57 -10.20
C PRO A 99 -13.90 -5.23 -8.91
N THR A 100 -12.88 -5.97 -8.46
CA THR A 100 -12.00 -5.54 -7.38
C THR A 100 -11.41 -4.16 -7.64
N THR A 101 -11.06 -3.78 -8.88
CA THR A 101 -10.60 -2.42 -9.17
C THR A 101 -11.74 -1.40 -9.12
N ASP A 102 -12.92 -1.72 -9.66
CA ASP A 102 -14.04 -0.77 -9.75
C ASP A 102 -14.86 -0.67 -8.45
N GLN A 103 -15.09 -1.78 -7.76
CA GLN A 103 -15.65 -1.83 -6.40
C GLN A 103 -14.69 -1.20 -5.40
N THR A 104 -13.37 -1.39 -5.52
CA THR A 104 -12.40 -0.67 -4.66
C THR A 104 -12.42 0.82 -4.98
N LYS A 105 -12.47 1.23 -6.25
CA LYS A 105 -12.63 2.64 -6.64
C LYS A 105 -13.95 3.22 -6.13
N SER A 106 -15.04 2.46 -6.20
CA SER A 106 -16.36 2.88 -5.72
C SER A 106 -16.39 2.99 -4.20
N LEU A 107 -15.81 2.04 -3.48
CA LEU A 107 -15.67 2.09 -2.02
C LEU A 107 -14.77 3.25 -1.61
N LEU A 108 -13.62 3.43 -2.26
CA LEU A 108 -12.71 4.55 -2.02
C LEU A 108 -13.37 5.89 -2.34
N GLY A 109 -14.16 5.96 -3.42
CA GLY A 109 -14.96 7.13 -3.75
C GLY A 109 -16.06 7.40 -2.73
N THR A 110 -16.74 6.36 -2.24
CA THR A 110 -17.75 6.48 -1.17
C THR A 110 -17.12 6.97 0.13
N VAL A 111 -16.00 6.37 0.54
CA VAL A 111 -15.23 6.79 1.72
C VAL A 111 -14.72 8.22 1.54
N SER A 112 -14.19 8.57 0.37
CA SER A 112 -13.72 9.93 0.07
C SER A 112 -14.86 10.95 0.11
N ASN A 113 -16.04 10.62 -0.40
CA ASN A 113 -17.21 11.50 -0.35
C ASN A 113 -17.75 11.62 1.08
N LEU A 114 -17.77 10.54 1.85
CA LEU A 114 -18.17 10.58 3.26
C LEU A 114 -17.19 11.46 4.04
N LEU A 115 -15.88 11.19 3.98
CA LEU A 115 -14.86 11.96 4.71
C LEU A 115 -14.72 13.40 4.20
N GLY A 116 -14.96 13.63 2.91
CA GLY A 116 -14.92 14.96 2.29
C GLY A 116 -16.24 15.73 2.38
N SER A 117 -17.30 15.12 2.90
CA SER A 117 -18.60 15.79 3.06
C SER A 117 -18.49 16.98 4.01
N SER A 118 -19.17 18.07 3.67
CA SER A 118 -19.13 19.30 4.46
C SER A 118 -19.69 19.07 5.87
N GLU A 119 -20.64 18.15 5.99
CA GLU A 119 -21.29 17.74 7.23
C GLU A 119 -20.30 17.10 8.20
N ILE A 120 -19.46 16.16 7.74
CA ILE A 120 -18.43 15.56 8.60
C ILE A 120 -17.35 16.59 8.94
N SER A 121 -16.96 17.45 7.99
CA SER A 121 -16.00 18.53 8.29
C SER A 121 -16.53 19.50 9.33
N GLN A 122 -17.80 19.92 9.25
CA GLN A 122 -18.44 20.80 10.22
C GLN A 122 -18.56 20.14 11.59
N LEU A 123 -18.91 18.85 11.64
CA LEU A 123 -18.96 18.08 12.89
C LEU A 123 -17.59 18.02 13.56
N ILE A 124 -16.53 17.72 12.79
CA ILE A 124 -15.15 17.65 13.30
C ILE A 124 -14.67 19.04 13.75
N SER A 125 -14.98 20.11 13.01
CA SER A 125 -14.62 21.48 13.38
C SER A 125 -15.41 22.01 14.58
N GLY A 126 -16.64 21.55 14.79
CA GLY A 126 -17.48 21.94 15.92
C GLY A 126 -17.15 21.18 17.22
N LEU A 127 -16.58 19.98 17.11
CA LEU A 127 -16.26 19.11 18.24
C LEU A 127 -15.39 19.80 19.31
N PRO A 128 -14.30 20.52 18.97
CA PRO A 128 -13.48 21.22 19.95
C PRO A 128 -14.27 22.28 20.72
N ALA A 129 -15.11 23.07 20.04
CA ALA A 129 -15.90 24.12 20.68
C ALA A 129 -16.95 23.54 21.65
N ILE A 130 -17.61 22.44 21.25
CA ILE A 130 -18.55 21.71 22.10
C ILE A 130 -17.80 21.13 23.31
N LEU A 131 -16.65 20.46 23.07
CA LEU A 131 -15.87 19.85 24.14
C LEU A 131 -15.34 20.90 25.13
N SER A 132 -14.89 22.06 24.65
CA SER A 132 -14.49 23.20 25.49
C SER A 132 -15.66 23.80 26.27
N SER A 133 -16.85 23.88 25.67
CA SER A 133 -18.04 24.40 26.37
C SER A 133 -18.50 23.43 27.46
N VAL A 134 -18.55 22.13 27.13
CA VAL A 134 -18.91 21.07 28.08
C VAL A 134 -17.87 20.96 29.19
N SER A 135 -16.58 21.07 28.90
CA SER A 135 -15.54 21.04 29.93
C SER A 135 -15.56 22.28 30.83
N GLY A 136 -15.89 23.46 30.28
CA GLY A 136 -16.13 24.67 31.06
C GLY A 136 -17.35 24.57 31.98
N LEU A 137 -18.42 23.92 31.52
CA LEU A 137 -19.64 23.67 32.30
C LEU A 137 -19.52 22.52 33.30
N LEU A 138 -18.69 21.53 33.03
CA LEU A 138 -18.47 20.36 33.88
C LEU A 138 -17.11 20.42 34.58
N THR A 139 -16.66 21.62 34.94
CA THR A 139 -15.43 21.76 35.74
C THR A 139 -15.65 21.09 37.12
N PRO A 140 -14.63 20.40 37.66
CA PRO A 140 -14.74 19.79 38.98
C PRO A 140 -15.18 20.78 40.06
N ALA A 141 -14.67 22.02 39.99
CA ALA A 141 -15.03 23.08 40.91
C ALA A 141 -16.53 23.45 40.84
N LEU A 142 -17.10 23.57 39.63
CA LEU A 142 -18.52 23.87 39.47
C LEU A 142 -19.39 22.69 39.92
N VAL A 143 -19.01 21.46 39.60
CA VAL A 143 -19.73 20.26 40.05
C VAL A 143 -19.71 20.14 41.57
N THR A 144 -18.55 20.36 42.22
CA THR A 144 -18.45 20.37 43.69
C THR A 144 -19.30 21.47 44.29
N ASN A 145 -19.17 22.72 43.81
CA ASN A 145 -19.94 23.85 44.34
C ASN A 145 -21.45 23.64 44.22
N VAL A 146 -21.92 23.14 43.06
CA VAL A 146 -23.34 22.82 42.86
C VAL A 146 -23.77 21.70 43.80
N THR A 147 -22.96 20.66 43.96
CA THR A 147 -23.26 19.54 44.87
C THR A 147 -23.34 20.01 46.33
N ASP A 148 -22.41 20.85 46.77
CA ASP A 148 -22.37 21.41 48.12
C ASP A 148 -23.60 22.30 48.39
N ILE A 149 -23.95 23.16 47.43
CA ILE A 149 -25.16 23.99 47.51
C ILE A 149 -26.41 23.11 47.56
N LEU A 150 -26.51 22.09 46.70
CA LEU A 150 -27.65 21.19 46.68
C LEU A 150 -27.74 20.37 47.98
N SER A 151 -26.61 19.96 48.55
CA SER A 151 -26.56 19.26 49.85
C SER A 151 -27.01 20.18 50.98
N GLY A 152 -26.48 21.40 51.05
CA GLY A 152 -26.89 22.38 52.07
C GLY A 152 -28.37 22.76 51.92
N ALA A 153 -28.85 22.97 50.68
CA ALA A 153 -30.25 23.21 50.42
C ALA A 153 -31.13 22.00 50.79
N HIS A 154 -30.66 20.78 50.54
CA HIS A 154 -31.36 19.57 50.95
C HIS A 154 -31.56 19.52 52.47
N ASP A 155 -30.51 19.77 53.24
CA ASP A 155 -30.56 19.77 54.71
C ASP A 155 -31.57 20.80 55.24
N LEU A 156 -31.57 22.01 54.65
CA LEU A 156 -32.48 23.09 55.02
C LEU A 156 -33.93 22.88 54.54
N LEU A 157 -34.15 22.06 53.52
CA LEU A 157 -35.47 21.74 52.97
C LEU A 157 -36.03 20.43 53.52
N THR A 158 -35.35 19.78 54.49
CA THR A 158 -35.89 18.59 55.14
C THR A 158 -37.19 18.92 55.88
N PRO A 159 -38.21 18.03 55.84
CA PRO A 159 -39.47 18.27 56.53
C PRO A 159 -39.29 18.55 58.02
N THR A 160 -38.34 17.87 58.66
CA THR A 160 -37.99 18.06 60.07
C THR A 160 -37.45 19.46 60.32
N PHE A 161 -36.39 19.89 59.62
CA PHE A 161 -35.79 21.22 59.81
C PHE A 161 -36.79 22.35 59.55
N VAL A 162 -37.60 22.23 58.49
CA VAL A 162 -38.66 23.20 58.17
C VAL A 162 -39.74 23.23 59.26
N SER A 163 -40.13 22.07 59.79
CA SER A 163 -41.13 21.99 60.87
C SER A 163 -40.61 22.59 62.17
N GLU A 164 -39.38 22.26 62.56
CA GLU A 164 -38.74 22.80 63.77
C GLU A 164 -38.53 24.32 63.66
N THR A 165 -38.07 24.81 62.51
CA THR A 165 -37.90 26.25 62.27
C THR A 165 -39.24 26.98 62.31
N LYS A 166 -40.29 26.43 61.70
CA LYS A 166 -41.66 26.99 61.80
C LYS A 166 -42.17 27.00 63.24
N GLY A 167 -41.90 25.94 64.00
CA GLY A 167 -42.22 25.86 65.43
C GLY A 167 -41.52 26.95 66.23
N LEU A 168 -40.21 27.08 66.07
CA LEU A 168 -39.43 28.13 66.73
C LEU A 168 -39.94 29.54 66.41
N ILE A 169 -40.27 29.81 65.14
CA ILE A 169 -40.87 31.10 64.73
C ILE A 169 -42.23 31.30 65.40
N ALA A 170 -43.07 30.26 65.48
CA ALA A 170 -44.37 30.32 66.13
C ALA A 170 -44.25 30.57 67.65
N ASP A 171 -43.24 29.99 68.30
CA ASP A 171 -43.00 30.13 69.73
C ASP A 171 -42.40 31.50 70.10
N VAL A 172 -41.53 32.05 69.25
CA VAL A 172 -40.87 33.34 69.48
C VAL A 172 -41.79 34.52 69.12
N ALA A 173 -42.71 34.37 68.16
CA ALA A 173 -43.59 35.46 67.73
C ALA A 173 -44.43 36.08 68.88
N PRO A 174 -45.07 35.32 69.78
CA PRO A 174 -45.75 35.87 70.96
C PRO A 174 -44.81 36.63 71.90
N LEU A 175 -43.57 36.17 72.09
CA LEU A 175 -42.60 36.82 72.96
C LEU A 175 -42.20 38.20 72.42
N VAL A 176 -41.97 38.32 71.11
CA VAL A 176 -41.68 39.60 70.45
C VAL A 176 -42.85 40.58 70.60
N ASN A 177 -44.09 40.09 70.45
CA ASN A 177 -45.29 40.91 70.66
C ASN A 177 -45.45 41.35 72.11
N ALA A 178 -45.24 40.46 73.08
CA ALA A 178 -45.32 40.79 74.50
C ALA A 178 -44.28 41.86 74.89
N ILE A 179 -43.04 41.72 74.41
CA ILE A 179 -41.98 42.71 74.64
C ILE A 179 -42.37 44.08 74.05
N SER A 180 -42.93 44.08 72.83
CA SER A 180 -43.38 45.33 72.18
C SER A 180 -44.49 46.03 72.97
N GLN A 181 -45.44 45.26 73.53
CA GLN A 181 -46.51 45.80 74.38
C GLN A 181 -45.96 46.37 75.70
N VAL A 182 -45.03 45.67 76.35
CA VAL A 182 -44.39 46.14 77.58
C VAL A 182 -43.63 47.44 77.34
N ILE A 183 -42.82 47.53 76.27
CA ILE A 183 -42.11 48.76 75.91
C ILE A 183 -43.09 49.90 75.65
N SER A 184 -44.18 49.65 74.92
CA SER A 184 -45.21 50.67 74.65
C SER A 184 -45.90 51.15 75.92
N ALA A 185 -46.22 50.23 76.84
CA ALA A 185 -46.81 50.56 78.13
C ALA A 185 -45.86 51.40 78.99
N LEU A 186 -44.59 51.02 79.08
CA LEU A 186 -43.57 51.76 79.82
C LEU A 186 -43.35 53.16 79.23
N LEU A 187 -43.30 53.27 77.91
CA LEU A 187 -43.19 54.56 77.23
C LEU A 187 -44.40 55.45 77.54
N SER A 188 -45.62 54.91 77.43
CA SER A 188 -46.84 55.66 77.77
C SER A 188 -46.89 56.09 79.25
N ALA A 189 -46.31 55.29 80.16
CA ALA A 189 -46.24 55.60 81.57
C ALA A 189 -45.23 56.71 81.88
N ILE A 190 -44.10 56.75 81.17
CA ILE A 190 -43.07 57.81 81.31
C ILE A 190 -43.54 59.12 80.68
N PHE A 191 -44.24 59.06 79.55
CA PHE A 191 -44.76 60.23 78.83
C PHE A 191 -46.18 60.63 79.26
N ARG A 192 -46.67 60.15 80.40
CA ARG A 192 -47.98 60.53 80.94
C ARG A 192 -48.03 62.06 81.10
N PRO A 193 -48.97 62.78 80.46
CA PRO A 193 -49.04 64.23 80.57
C PRO A 193 -49.33 64.62 82.03
N VAL A 194 -48.49 65.50 82.59
CA VAL A 194 -48.75 66.12 83.90
C VAL A 194 -50.00 66.98 83.75
N LEU A 195 -51.12 66.51 84.29
CA LEU A 195 -52.34 67.31 84.32
C LEU A 195 -52.06 68.61 85.10
N PRO A 196 -52.47 69.78 84.59
CA PRO A 196 -52.41 71.02 85.37
C PRO A 196 -53.34 70.88 86.57
N TYR A 197 -52.78 71.05 87.77
CA TYR A 197 -53.53 71.13 89.02
C TYR A 197 -54.17 72.52 89.07
N ILE A 198 -55.48 72.61 88.80
CA ILE A 198 -56.30 73.81 89.04
C ILE A 198 -56.91 73.67 90.43
#